data_AF-A0A965P3E0-F1
#
_entry.id   AF-A0A965P3E0-F1
#
_cell.length_a   1.000
_cell.length_b   1.000
_cell.length_c   1.000
_cell.angle_alpha   90.00
_cell.angle_beta   90.00
_cell.angle_gamma   90.00
#
_symmetry.space_group_name_H-M   'P 1'
#
loop_
_entity.id
_entity.type
_entity.pdbx_description
1 polymer ?
#
loop_
_entity_poly.entity_id
_entity_poly.type
_entity_poly.pdbx_seq_one_letter_code
_entity_poly.pdbx_strand_id
1 'polypeptide(L)'
;MTLQALIARPLMALAAALTPTSRTEWSLAMRQEFEALPDGQGALVWATGCLANALGWRMRAEAPFGFVTVVAILSGSWLISPLVFNLIYALFAPDWVGPMASASIALQAAVCLALALAWPRRAVLAGVLVPLVWQDAAMPQFTLLLLEPTLEWTRQGAHPDILVVASAFSFFWDTMWPCLLAAALGWGLSRLLRARRAATA
;
A
#
# COMPACT_ATOMS: atom_id res chain seq x y z
N MET A 1 -19.13 -35.75 7.02
CA MET A 1 -18.66 -34.36 6.80
C MET A 1 -19.43 -33.74 5.65
N THR A 2 -20.11 -32.63 5.89
CA THR A 2 -20.81 -31.86 4.84
C THR A 2 -19.85 -30.89 4.15
N LEU A 3 -20.13 -30.49 2.91
CA LEU A 3 -19.35 -29.48 2.18
C LEU A 3 -19.27 -28.15 2.96
N GLN A 4 -20.34 -27.79 3.66
CA GLN A 4 -20.39 -26.60 4.51
C GLN A 4 -19.40 -26.68 5.67
N ALA A 5 -19.29 -27.83 6.35
CA ALA A 5 -18.31 -28.04 7.40
C ALA A 5 -16.86 -28.00 6.87
N LEU A 6 -16.61 -28.50 5.66
CA LEU A 6 -15.31 -28.42 5.01
C LEU A 6 -14.87 -26.96 4.73
N ILE A 7 -15.80 -26.08 4.37
CA ILE A 7 -15.53 -24.65 4.12
C ILE A 7 -15.49 -23.84 5.42
N ALA A 8 -16.30 -24.19 6.42
CA ALA A 8 -16.37 -23.45 7.67
C ALA A 8 -15.06 -23.55 8.48
N ARG A 9 -14.40 -24.71 8.49
CA ARG A 9 -13.12 -24.93 9.19
C ARG A 9 -11.99 -23.97 8.78
N PRO A 10 -11.65 -23.79 7.49
CA PRO A 10 -10.63 -22.83 7.08
C PRO A 10 -11.03 -21.38 7.37
N LEU A 11 -12.31 -21.02 7.24
CA LEU A 11 -12.80 -19.69 7.64
C LEU A 11 -12.60 -19.45 9.14
N MET A 12 -12.86 -20.48 9.95
CA MET A 12 -12.68 -20.43 11.40
C MET A 12 -11.20 -20.29 11.80
N ALA A 13 -10.32 -21.05 11.13
CA ALA A 13 -8.87 -20.94 11.30
C ALA A 13 -8.38 -19.52 10.95
N LEU A 14 -8.89 -18.95 9.85
CA LEU A 14 -8.57 -17.59 9.43
C LEU A 14 -9.09 -16.56 10.45
N ALA A 15 -10.33 -16.66 10.90
CA ALA A 15 -10.91 -15.76 11.90
C ALA A 15 -10.06 -15.76 13.20
N ALA A 16 -9.62 -16.92 13.65
CA ALA A 16 -8.76 -17.03 14.82
C ALA A 16 -7.38 -16.40 14.58
N ALA A 17 -6.78 -16.58 13.41
CA ALA A 17 -5.50 -15.96 13.05
C ALA A 17 -5.59 -14.43 12.95
N LEU A 18 -6.76 -13.89 12.60
CA LEU A 18 -7.04 -12.46 12.50
C LEU A 18 -7.41 -11.81 13.84
N THR A 19 -7.70 -12.62 14.86
CA THR A 19 -8.09 -12.13 16.19
C THR A 19 -6.88 -11.47 16.88
N PRO A 20 -7.01 -10.26 17.45
CA PRO A 20 -5.92 -9.61 18.15
C PRO A 20 -5.51 -10.38 19.42
N THR A 21 -4.24 -10.31 19.78
CA THR A 21 -3.66 -11.02 20.94
C THR A 21 -4.25 -10.58 22.28
N SER A 22 -4.89 -9.42 22.36
CA SER A 22 -5.64 -8.98 23.55
C SER A 22 -7.02 -9.62 23.70
N ARG A 23 -7.45 -10.45 22.74
CA ARG A 23 -8.77 -11.12 22.70
C ARG A 23 -8.63 -12.65 22.62
N THR A 24 -7.60 -13.21 23.23
CA THR A 24 -7.35 -14.66 23.27
C THR A 24 -8.51 -15.44 23.87
N GLU A 25 -9.15 -14.92 24.92
CA GLU A 25 -10.33 -15.52 25.55
C GLU A 25 -11.51 -15.65 24.58
N TRP A 26 -11.76 -14.61 23.77
CA TRP A 26 -12.79 -14.66 22.74
C TRP A 26 -12.43 -15.68 21.65
N SER A 27 -11.17 -15.72 21.21
CA SER A 27 -10.71 -16.70 20.20
C SER A 27 -10.89 -18.14 20.67
N LEU A 28 -10.64 -18.40 21.97
CA LEU A 28 -10.83 -19.70 22.60
C LEU A 28 -12.31 -20.08 22.64
N ALA A 29 -13.17 -19.21 23.18
CA ALA A 29 -14.62 -19.44 23.29
C ALA A 29 -15.24 -19.69 21.90
N MET A 30 -14.90 -18.85 20.93
CA MET A 30 -15.33 -18.96 19.54
C MET A 30 -15.01 -20.33 18.90
N ARG A 31 -13.83 -20.90 19.17
CA ARG A 31 -13.43 -22.23 18.67
C ARG A 31 -14.20 -23.34 19.37
N GLN A 32 -14.36 -23.26 20.69
CA GLN A 32 -15.12 -24.23 21.47
C GLN A 32 -16.59 -24.28 21.02
N GLU A 33 -17.20 -23.12 20.82
CA GLU A 33 -18.57 -23.02 20.30
C GLU A 33 -18.69 -23.59 18.89
N PHE A 34 -17.69 -23.35 18.02
CA PHE A 34 -17.67 -23.93 16.67
C PHE A 34 -17.55 -25.46 16.67
N GLU A 35 -16.74 -26.03 17.56
CA GLU A 35 -16.58 -27.48 17.71
C GLU A 35 -17.84 -28.16 18.28
N ALA A 36 -18.65 -27.42 19.04
CA ALA A 36 -19.92 -27.90 19.57
C ALA A 36 -21.07 -27.89 18.55
N LEU A 37 -20.91 -27.25 17.38
CA LEU A 37 -21.94 -27.19 16.36
C LEU A 37 -22.04 -28.52 15.59
N PRO A 38 -23.25 -29.07 15.38
CA PRO A 38 -23.44 -30.26 14.57
C PRO A 38 -23.04 -30.00 13.10
N ASP A 39 -22.38 -30.98 12.47
CA ASP A 39 -21.89 -30.93 11.09
C ASP A 39 -23.03 -30.64 10.08
N GLY A 40 -23.27 -29.38 9.73
CA GLY A 40 -24.31 -29.01 8.77
C GLY A 40 -24.77 -27.57 8.88
N GLN A 41 -25.90 -27.33 9.55
CA GLN A 41 -26.56 -26.03 9.58
C GLN A 41 -26.03 -25.16 10.72
N GLY A 42 -25.56 -23.96 10.39
CA GLY A 42 -25.07 -22.97 11.35
C GLY A 42 -23.55 -22.85 11.42
N ALA A 43 -22.79 -23.93 11.14
CA ALA A 43 -21.32 -23.89 11.18
C ALA A 43 -20.71 -22.86 10.22
N LEU A 44 -21.21 -22.80 8.97
CA LEU A 44 -20.73 -21.84 7.98
C LEU A 44 -21.11 -20.39 8.35
N VAL A 45 -22.36 -20.17 8.78
CA VAL A 45 -22.87 -18.84 9.19
C VAL A 45 -22.13 -18.34 10.43
N TRP A 46 -21.83 -19.24 11.37
CA TRP A 46 -21.03 -18.94 12.55
C TRP A 46 -19.60 -18.54 12.15
N ALA A 47 -18.92 -19.38 11.38
CA ALA A 47 -17.55 -19.12 10.94
C ALA A 47 -17.43 -17.81 10.14
N THR A 48 -18.40 -17.48 9.29
CA THR A 48 -18.42 -16.20 8.56
C THR A 48 -18.69 -15.02 9.49
N GLY A 49 -19.59 -15.14 10.48
CA GLY A 49 -19.83 -14.12 11.49
C GLY A 49 -18.58 -13.83 12.34
N CYS A 50 -17.88 -14.88 12.76
CA CYS A 50 -16.62 -14.78 13.48
C CYS A 50 -15.53 -14.11 12.63
N LEU A 51 -15.42 -14.50 11.35
CA LEU A 51 -14.48 -13.90 10.41
C LEU A 51 -14.78 -12.42 10.20
N ALA A 52 -16.04 -12.04 10.01
CA ALA A 52 -16.46 -10.66 9.86
C ALA A 52 -16.11 -9.82 11.10
N ASN A 53 -16.30 -10.35 12.31
CA ASN A 53 -15.93 -9.67 13.54
C ASN A 53 -14.41 -9.51 13.70
N ALA A 54 -13.65 -10.58 13.41
CA ALA A 54 -12.19 -10.54 13.45
C ALA A 54 -11.62 -9.56 12.40
N LEU A 55 -12.19 -9.54 11.19
CA LEU A 55 -11.90 -8.54 10.17
C LEU A 55 -12.25 -7.13 10.65
N GLY A 56 -13.39 -6.94 11.31
CA GLY A 56 -13.80 -5.66 11.88
C GLY A 56 -12.79 -5.12 12.90
N TRP A 57 -12.28 -5.97 13.79
CA TRP A 57 -11.22 -5.58 14.73
C TRP A 57 -9.92 -5.23 14.03
N ARG A 58 -9.53 -6.04 13.04
CA ARG A 58 -8.34 -5.77 12.26
C ARG A 58 -8.50 -4.43 11.54
N MET A 59 -9.59 -4.23 10.80
CA MET A 59 -9.90 -2.98 10.11
C MET A 59 -9.88 -1.77 11.05
N ARG A 60 -10.45 -1.86 12.26
CA ARG A 60 -10.40 -0.74 13.22
C ARG A 60 -8.98 -0.47 13.73
N ALA A 61 -8.19 -1.51 13.96
CA ALA A 61 -6.77 -1.37 14.31
C ALA A 61 -5.94 -0.83 13.13
N GLU A 62 -6.37 -1.09 11.89
CA GLU A 62 -5.71 -0.64 10.67
C GLU A 62 -6.23 0.71 10.15
N ALA A 63 -7.38 1.18 10.64
CA ALA A 63 -8.02 2.42 10.19
C ALA A 63 -7.14 3.67 10.37
N PRO A 64 -6.35 3.83 11.46
CA PRO A 64 -5.41 4.95 11.56
C PRO A 64 -4.35 4.92 10.47
N PHE A 65 -3.83 3.74 10.11
CA PHE A 65 -2.88 3.60 9.00
C PHE A 65 -3.54 3.94 7.67
N GLY A 66 -4.75 3.43 7.40
CA GLY A 66 -5.50 3.73 6.19
C GLY A 66 -5.76 5.24 6.06
N PHE A 67 -6.22 5.87 7.14
CA PHE A 67 -6.46 7.31 7.19
C PHE A 67 -5.19 8.13 6.96
N VAL A 68 -4.10 7.83 7.69
CA VAL A 68 -2.82 8.55 7.52
C VAL A 68 -2.26 8.36 6.12
N THR A 69 -2.37 7.16 5.54
CA THR A 69 -1.93 6.89 4.16
C THR A 69 -2.75 7.70 3.17
N VAL A 70 -4.08 7.71 3.30
CA VAL A 70 -4.98 8.50 2.45
C VAL A 70 -4.71 10.00 2.60
N VAL A 71 -4.54 10.51 3.83
CA VAL A 71 -4.22 11.92 4.07
C VAL A 71 -2.86 12.29 3.50
N ALA A 72 -1.83 11.44 3.65
CA ALA A 72 -0.51 11.69 3.10
C ALA A 72 -0.52 11.70 1.56
N ILE A 73 -1.27 10.79 0.95
CA ILE A 73 -1.50 10.75 -0.50
C ILE A 73 -2.25 12.02 -0.96
N LEU A 74 -3.38 12.36 -0.34
CA LEU A 74 -4.21 13.50 -0.74
C LEU A 74 -3.48 14.83 -0.54
N SER A 75 -2.77 15.02 0.58
CA SER A 75 -1.98 16.23 0.82
C SER A 75 -0.79 16.34 -0.13
N GLY A 76 -0.18 15.22 -0.48
CA GLY A 76 0.84 15.12 -1.52
C GLY A 76 0.37 15.60 -2.89
N SER A 77 -0.72 15.01 -3.38
CA SER A 77 -1.26 15.29 -4.71
C SER A 77 -1.92 16.67 -4.81
N TRP A 78 -2.65 17.14 -3.79
CA TRP A 78 -3.47 18.35 -3.87
C TRP A 78 -2.83 19.62 -3.28
N LEU A 79 -1.94 19.48 -2.31
CA LEU A 79 -1.37 20.62 -1.59
C LEU A 79 0.10 20.83 -1.92
N ILE A 80 0.90 19.77 -1.85
CA ILE A 80 2.35 19.90 -1.96
C ILE A 80 2.80 19.95 -3.42
N SER A 81 2.19 19.14 -4.30
CA SER A 81 2.49 19.20 -5.75
C SER A 81 2.33 20.60 -6.34
N PRO A 82 1.21 21.33 -6.19
CA PRO A 82 1.09 22.70 -6.70
C PRO A 82 1.98 23.70 -5.97
N LEU A 83 2.29 23.54 -4.69
CA LEU A 83 3.23 24.41 -3.97
C LEU A 83 4.66 24.24 -4.48
N VAL A 84 5.10 23.00 -4.67
CA VAL A 84 6.40 22.65 -5.25
C VAL A 84 6.47 23.12 -6.70
N PHE A 85 5.41 22.92 -7.48
CA PHE A 85 5.27 23.42 -8.84
C PHE A 85 5.43 24.94 -8.88
N ASN A 86 4.64 25.68 -8.10
CA ASN A 86 4.68 27.15 -8.07
C ASN A 86 6.01 27.69 -7.54
N LEU A 87 6.60 27.07 -6.52
CA LEU A 87 7.89 27.48 -5.96
C LEU A 87 9.03 27.24 -6.95
N ILE A 88 9.08 26.08 -7.59
CA ILE A 88 10.12 25.75 -8.57
C ILE A 88 9.95 26.59 -9.83
N TYR A 89 8.71 26.82 -10.28
CA TYR A 89 8.42 27.72 -11.40
C TYR A 89 8.86 29.16 -11.10
N ALA A 90 8.61 29.65 -9.88
CA ALA A 90 9.03 30.98 -9.45
C ALA A 90 10.55 31.13 -9.34
N LEU A 91 11.29 30.04 -9.09
CA LEU A 91 12.73 30.07 -8.88
C LEU A 91 13.56 29.67 -10.11
N PHE A 92 13.01 28.90 -11.07
CA PHE A 92 13.82 28.14 -12.05
C PHE A 92 13.31 28.07 -13.51
N ALA A 93 12.34 28.89 -13.95
CA ALA A 93 12.02 28.94 -15.40
C ALA A 93 13.29 29.28 -16.22
N PRO A 94 13.64 28.64 -17.35
CA PRO A 94 12.88 27.76 -18.26
C PRO A 94 13.13 26.23 -18.12
N ASP A 95 14.03 25.78 -17.25
CA ASP A 95 14.51 24.37 -17.20
C ASP A 95 13.95 23.59 -15.99
N TRP A 96 12.66 23.78 -15.71
CA TRP A 96 12.04 23.45 -14.42
C TRP A 96 11.51 22.02 -14.27
N VAL A 97 11.45 21.25 -15.36
CA VAL A 97 10.84 19.90 -15.38
C VAL A 97 11.63 18.90 -14.51
N GLY A 98 12.97 18.92 -14.59
CA GLY A 98 13.84 18.01 -13.85
C GLY A 98 13.80 18.20 -12.32
N PRO A 99 14.00 19.43 -11.80
CA PRO A 99 13.91 19.70 -10.36
C PRO A 99 12.53 19.39 -9.77
N MET A 100 11.47 19.65 -10.52
CA MET A 100 10.09 19.39 -10.07
C MET A 100 9.79 17.90 -9.96
N ALA A 101 10.20 17.10 -10.96
CA ALA A 101 10.08 15.65 -10.90
C ALA A 101 10.86 15.09 -9.70
N SER A 102 12.09 15.56 -9.49
CA SER A 102 12.96 15.12 -8.39
C SER A 102 12.36 15.45 -7.02
N ALA A 103 11.79 16.64 -6.84
CA ALA A 103 11.15 17.05 -5.59
C ALA A 103 9.88 16.23 -5.30
N SER A 104 9.08 15.93 -6.31
CA SER A 104 7.91 15.06 -6.19
C SER A 104 8.30 13.63 -5.77
N ILE A 105 9.32 13.05 -6.42
CA ILE A 105 9.84 11.71 -6.09
C ILE A 105 10.38 11.69 -4.66
N ALA A 106 11.17 12.70 -4.27
CA ALA A 106 11.73 12.79 -2.92
C ALA A 106 10.64 12.85 -1.83
N LEU A 107 9.57 13.59 -2.09
CA LEU A 107 8.43 13.69 -1.19
C LEU A 107 7.65 12.38 -1.07
N GLN A 108 7.39 11.71 -2.20
CA GLN A 108 6.75 10.39 -2.21
C GLN A 108 7.58 9.37 -1.41
N ALA A 109 8.89 9.35 -1.63
CA ALA A 109 9.82 8.53 -0.89
C ALA A 109 9.81 8.86 0.61
N ALA A 110 9.77 10.13 0.99
CA ALA A 110 9.69 10.55 2.39
C ALA A 110 8.39 10.08 3.08
N VAL A 111 7.25 10.15 2.38
CA VAL A 111 5.97 9.61 2.87
C VAL A 111 6.05 8.09 3.06
N CYS A 112 6.60 7.37 2.08
CA CYS A 112 6.81 5.92 2.18
C CYS A 112 7.71 5.55 3.37
N LEU A 113 8.80 6.29 3.57
CA LEU A 113 9.71 6.12 4.70
C LEU A 113 8.99 6.33 6.04
N ALA A 114 8.23 7.42 6.18
CA ALA A 114 7.51 7.74 7.41
C ALA A 114 6.44 6.67 7.73
N LEU A 115 5.67 6.25 6.73
CA LEU A 115 4.69 5.17 6.88
C LEU A 115 5.35 3.85 7.24
N ALA A 116 6.49 3.52 6.63
CA ALA A 116 7.23 2.29 6.94
C ALA A 116 7.89 2.32 8.32
N LEU A 117 8.32 3.48 8.81
CA LEU A 117 8.84 3.66 10.18
C LEU A 117 7.73 3.44 11.22
N ALA A 118 6.55 4.02 10.99
CA ALA A 118 5.41 3.91 11.89
C ALA A 118 4.72 2.53 11.81
N TRP A 119 4.62 1.94 10.61
CA TRP A 119 3.99 0.63 10.37
C TRP A 119 4.87 -0.30 9.53
N PRO A 120 5.98 -0.81 10.09
CA PRO A 120 6.98 -1.57 9.36
C PRO A 120 6.47 -2.85 8.71
N ARG A 121 5.46 -3.50 9.31
CA ARG A 121 4.84 -4.69 8.71
C ARG A 121 4.17 -4.42 7.36
N ARG A 122 3.99 -3.15 6.98
CA ARG A 122 3.31 -2.70 5.76
C ARG A 122 4.19 -1.83 4.87
N ALA A 123 5.51 -1.88 5.07
CA ALA A 123 6.45 -1.14 4.24
C ALA A 123 6.21 -1.39 2.74
N VAL A 124 6.07 -2.65 2.33
CA VAL A 124 5.78 -3.00 0.92
C VAL A 124 4.48 -2.37 0.43
N LEU A 125 3.43 -2.40 1.25
CA LEU A 125 2.14 -1.80 0.89
C LEU A 125 2.25 -0.28 0.72
N ALA A 126 2.98 0.40 1.60
CA ALA A 126 3.25 1.83 1.47
C ALA A 126 4.05 2.14 0.20
N GLY A 127 5.13 1.38 -0.07
CA GLY A 127 5.96 1.56 -1.26
C GLY A 127 5.28 1.27 -2.59
N VAL A 128 4.10 0.61 -2.58
CA VAL A 128 3.28 0.34 -3.77
C VAL A 128 2.07 1.27 -3.87
N LEU A 129 1.28 1.41 -2.81
CA LEU A 129 0.04 2.19 -2.86
C LEU A 129 0.30 3.69 -2.96
N VAL A 130 1.31 4.21 -2.27
CA VAL A 130 1.62 5.64 -2.31
C VAL A 130 1.94 6.10 -3.73
N PRO A 131 2.90 5.51 -4.47
CA PRO A 131 3.18 5.95 -5.84
C PRO A 131 2.01 5.70 -6.80
N LEU A 132 1.26 4.60 -6.64
CA LEU A 132 0.10 4.32 -7.50
C LEU A 132 -0.98 5.41 -7.39
N VAL A 133 -1.36 5.80 -6.16
CA VAL A 133 -2.42 6.81 -5.99
C VAL A 133 -1.90 8.23 -6.24
N TRP A 134 -0.62 8.50 -5.98
CA TRP A 134 0.00 9.78 -6.33
C TRP A 134 0.02 10.01 -7.85
N GLN A 135 0.14 8.91 -8.62
CA GLN A 135 0.18 8.91 -10.08
C GLN A 135 -1.21 8.83 -10.75
N ASP A 136 -2.32 8.59 -10.05
CA ASP A 136 -3.65 8.61 -10.68
C ASP A 136 -4.04 9.99 -11.25
N ALA A 137 -3.41 11.08 -10.77
CA ALA A 137 -3.49 12.40 -11.40
C ALA A 137 -2.54 12.57 -12.61
N ALA A 138 -1.50 11.73 -12.69
CA ALA A 138 -0.48 11.75 -13.74
C ALA A 138 -0.70 10.67 -14.80
N MET A 139 -1.55 9.65 -14.60
CA MET A 139 -1.89 8.64 -15.61
C MET A 139 -2.47 9.26 -16.90
N PRO A 140 -3.33 10.31 -16.84
CA PRO A 140 -3.71 11.07 -18.04
C PRO A 140 -2.53 11.80 -18.68
N GLN A 141 -1.62 12.38 -17.89
CA GLN A 141 -0.41 13.04 -18.39
C GLN A 141 0.60 12.04 -18.96
N PHE A 142 0.74 10.85 -18.38
CA PHE A 142 1.58 9.74 -18.82
C PHE A 142 1.00 9.14 -20.10
N THR A 143 -0.32 9.05 -20.22
CA THR A 143 -0.99 8.62 -21.46
C THR A 143 -0.83 9.68 -22.56
N LEU A 144 -0.92 10.98 -22.25
CA LEU A 144 -0.69 12.08 -23.19
C LEU A 144 0.79 12.22 -23.59
N LEU A 145 1.71 12.13 -22.63
CA LEU A 145 3.17 12.13 -22.83
C LEU A 145 3.68 10.82 -23.42
N LEU A 146 2.89 9.75 -23.39
CA LEU A 146 3.16 8.56 -24.19
C LEU A 146 2.64 8.74 -25.59
N LEU A 147 1.42 9.23 -25.78
CA LEU A 147 0.77 9.38 -27.08
C LEU A 147 1.58 10.23 -28.05
N GLU A 148 2.14 11.36 -27.60
CA GLU A 148 2.94 12.23 -28.49
C GLU A 148 4.22 11.58 -29.02
N PRO A 149 5.15 11.08 -28.18
CA PRO A 149 6.35 10.41 -28.65
C PRO A 149 6.06 9.00 -29.20
N THR A 150 5.05 8.26 -28.73
CA THR A 150 4.69 6.99 -29.37
C THR A 150 4.18 7.22 -30.79
N LEU A 151 3.36 8.24 -31.06
CA LEU A 151 2.96 8.57 -32.43
C LEU A 151 4.17 8.93 -33.30
N GLU A 152 5.13 9.69 -32.78
CA GLU A 152 6.35 10.08 -33.50
C GLU A 152 7.29 8.88 -33.74
N TRP A 153 7.47 8.02 -32.75
CA TRP A 153 8.32 6.82 -32.84
C TRP A 153 7.69 5.72 -33.70
N THR A 154 6.36 5.59 -33.66
CA THR A 154 5.62 4.68 -34.55
C THR A 154 5.70 5.17 -36.00
N ARG A 155 5.66 6.50 -36.24
CA ARG A 155 5.96 7.09 -37.56
C ARG A 155 7.39 6.81 -38.02
N GLN A 156 8.34 6.68 -37.10
CA GLN A 156 9.73 6.30 -37.40
C GLN A 156 9.97 4.79 -37.48
N GLY A 157 8.91 3.96 -37.37
CA GLY A 157 8.97 2.51 -37.57
C GLY A 157 9.26 1.68 -36.30
N ALA A 158 9.21 2.28 -35.11
CA ALA A 158 9.35 1.52 -33.86
C ALA A 158 8.12 0.62 -33.61
N HIS A 159 8.37 -0.62 -33.16
CA HIS A 159 7.30 -1.55 -32.82
C HIS A 159 6.60 -1.10 -31.52
N PRO A 160 5.26 -1.08 -31.46
CA PRO A 160 4.49 -0.59 -30.31
C PRO A 160 4.82 -1.33 -28.99
N ASP A 161 5.21 -2.60 -29.06
CA ASP A 161 5.54 -3.40 -27.86
C ASP A 161 6.78 -2.87 -27.12
N ILE A 162 7.77 -2.36 -27.86
CA ILE A 162 9.00 -1.80 -27.28
C ILE A 162 8.68 -0.55 -26.48
N LEU A 163 7.74 0.26 -26.97
CA LEU A 163 7.31 1.49 -26.31
C LEU A 163 6.56 1.19 -25.01
N VAL A 164 5.68 0.18 -25.00
CA VAL A 164 4.99 -0.26 -23.77
C VAL A 164 5.99 -0.73 -22.71
N VAL A 165 6.98 -1.54 -23.10
CA VAL A 165 8.00 -2.06 -22.18
C VAL A 165 8.88 -0.92 -21.63
N ALA A 166 9.35 -0.02 -22.49
CA ALA A 166 10.16 1.13 -22.07
C ALA A 166 9.42 2.04 -21.08
N SER A 167 8.12 2.20 -21.28
CA SER A 167 7.25 3.03 -20.43
C SER A 167 6.99 2.39 -19.08
N ALA A 168 6.67 1.09 -19.07
CA ALA A 168 6.54 0.33 -17.83
C ALA A 168 7.85 0.34 -17.03
N PHE A 169 8.99 0.26 -17.72
CA PHE A 169 10.31 0.32 -17.11
C PHE A 169 10.61 1.71 -16.51
N SER A 170 10.38 2.79 -17.26
CA SER A 170 10.56 4.16 -16.73
C SER A 170 9.62 4.43 -15.55
N PHE A 171 8.35 4.03 -15.64
CA PHE A 171 7.42 4.15 -14.50
C PHE A 171 7.95 3.43 -13.26
N PHE A 172 8.40 2.19 -13.43
CA PHE A 172 8.99 1.41 -12.34
C PHE A 172 10.23 2.10 -11.76
N TRP A 173 11.16 2.52 -12.62
CA TRP A 173 12.47 3.03 -12.24
C TRP A 173 12.39 4.42 -11.59
N ASP A 174 11.61 5.33 -12.18
CA ASP A 174 11.59 6.74 -11.79
C ASP A 174 10.62 6.98 -10.62
N THR A 175 9.60 6.15 -10.46
CA THR A 175 8.53 6.40 -9.46
C THR A 175 8.45 5.32 -8.40
N MET A 176 8.37 4.05 -8.81
CA MET A 176 8.08 2.96 -7.87
C MET A 176 9.33 2.54 -7.09
N TRP A 177 10.49 2.51 -7.72
CA TRP A 177 11.76 2.08 -7.11
C TRP A 177 12.20 2.95 -5.92
N PRO A 178 12.20 4.30 -6.00
CA PRO A 178 12.55 5.16 -4.86
C PRO A 178 11.62 4.96 -3.66
N CYS A 179 10.33 4.76 -3.92
CA CYS A 179 9.31 4.51 -2.89
C CYS A 179 9.51 3.16 -2.19
N LEU A 180 9.80 2.11 -2.96
CA LEU A 180 10.12 0.79 -2.44
C LEU A 180 11.41 0.81 -1.60
N LEU A 181 12.45 1.50 -2.08
CA LEU A 181 13.70 1.67 -1.35
C LEU A 181 13.49 2.39 -0.02
N ALA A 182 12.76 3.51 -0.04
CA ALA A 182 12.44 4.29 1.15
C ALA A 182 11.62 3.47 2.17
N ALA A 183 10.66 2.69 1.69
CA ALA A 183 9.91 1.77 2.53
C ALA A 183 10.79 0.68 3.15
N ALA A 184 11.71 0.09 2.37
CA ALA A 184 12.66 -0.90 2.86
C ALA A 184 13.60 -0.32 3.93
N LEU A 185 14.09 0.90 3.73
CA LEU A 185 14.91 1.62 4.71
C LEU A 185 14.14 1.90 6.00
N GLY A 186 12.90 2.37 5.90
CA GLY A 186 12.03 2.61 7.06
C GLY A 186 11.74 1.33 7.83
N TRP A 187 11.52 0.22 7.12
CA TRP A 187 11.39 -1.09 7.73
C TRP A 187 12.66 -1.50 8.50
N GLY A 188 13.82 -1.40 7.88
CA GLY A 188 15.11 -1.73 8.50
C GLY A 188 15.39 -0.90 9.75
N LEU A 189 15.22 0.43 9.66
CA LEU A 189 15.39 1.35 10.79
C LEU A 189 14.44 1.02 11.95
N SER A 190 13.18 0.70 11.66
CA SER A 190 12.22 0.30 12.70
C SER A 190 12.67 -0.96 13.47
N ARG A 191 13.36 -1.89 12.81
CA ARG A 191 13.85 -3.13 13.44
C ARG A 191 15.05 -2.82 14.32
N LEU A 192 15.98 -1.99 13.83
CA LEU A 192 17.13 -1.53 14.60
C LEU A 192 16.71 -0.76 15.86
N LEU A 193 15.77 0.16 15.75
CA LEU A 193 15.25 0.93 16.88
C LEU A 193 14.58 0.04 17.93
N ARG A 194 13.82 -0.98 17.50
CA ARG A 194 13.20 -1.96 18.41
C ARG A 194 14.24 -2.84 19.10
N ALA A 195 15.23 -3.32 18.37
CA ALA A 195 16.32 -4.12 18.93
C ALA A 195 17.12 -3.34 19.99
N ARG A 196 17.41 -2.06 19.73
CA ARG A 196 18.09 -1.18 20.71
C ARG A 196 17.26 -0.99 21.98
N ARG A 197 15.95 -0.72 21.86
CA ARG A 197 15.07 -0.55 23.03
C ARG A 197 14.98 -1.81 23.88
N ALA A 198 14.98 -2.99 23.25
CA ALA A 198 14.98 -4.27 23.96
C ALA A 198 16.30 -4.56 24.68
N ALA A 199 17.42 -4.02 24.20
CA ALA A 199 18.72 -4.17 24.86
C ALA A 199 18.92 -3.21 26.06
N THR A 200 18.09 -2.17 26.17
CA THR A 200 18.14 -1.16 27.24
C THR A 200 17.06 -1.34 28.31
N ALA A 201 16.13 -2.26 28.12
CA ALA A 201 15.04 -2.57 29.04
C ALA A 201 15.36 -3.85 29.82
#